data_AF-A0A963Z291-F1
#
_entry.id   AF-A0A963Z291-F1
#
_cell.length_a   1.000
_cell.length_b   1.000
_cell.length_c   1.000
_cell.angle_alpha   90.00
_cell.angle_beta   90.00
_cell.angle_gamma   90.00
#
_symmetry.space_group_name_H-M   'P 1'
#
loop_
_entity.id
_entity.type
_entity.pdbx_description
1 polymer ?
#
loop_
_entity_poly.entity_id
_entity_poly.type
_entity_poly.pdbx_seq_one_letter_code
_entity_poly.pdbx_strand_id
1 'polypeptide(L)'
;MTDKTETLAVLLDELLPGGEDFPAAQAIDLAGRLLGRPEWAKAAEIVLILLPEGFAALAPALRVGKLRDLEATERQAFDALIVSAYSAYYTHAAVRAVIEAKTGYAAGPPQPAGFTLPAFDPAVLDVVRRRPPSYRRP
;
A
#
# COMPACT_ATOMS: atom_id res chain seq x y z
N MET A 1 10.42 -21.90 -17.24
CA MET A 1 9.33 -21.23 -16.50
C MET A 1 9.99 -20.29 -15.52
N THR A 2 10.21 -19.04 -15.90
CA THR A 2 10.54 -17.99 -14.92
C THR A 2 9.40 -17.97 -13.91
N ASP A 3 9.72 -18.05 -12.63
CA ASP A 3 8.70 -18.15 -11.59
C ASP A 3 7.85 -16.86 -11.61
N LYS A 4 6.52 -16.99 -11.62
CA LYS A 4 5.61 -15.83 -11.56
C LYS A 4 5.94 -14.97 -10.34
N THR A 5 6.38 -15.61 -9.27
CA THR A 5 6.82 -14.97 -8.03
C THR A 5 8.07 -14.12 -8.25
N GLU A 6 9.06 -14.62 -8.99
CA GLU A 6 10.29 -13.89 -9.33
C GLU A 6 9.99 -12.68 -10.21
N THR A 7 9.15 -12.86 -11.23
CA THR A 7 8.73 -11.76 -12.12
C THR A 7 7.99 -10.68 -11.35
N LEU A 8 7.10 -11.07 -10.43
CA LEU A 8 6.39 -10.15 -9.56
C LEU A 8 7.34 -9.43 -8.60
N ALA A 9 8.31 -10.13 -8.01
CA ALA A 9 9.30 -9.53 -7.12
C ALA A 9 10.10 -8.43 -7.85
N VAL A 10 10.59 -8.73 -9.06
CA VAL A 10 11.30 -7.74 -9.89
C VAL A 10 10.41 -6.54 -10.22
N LEU A 11 9.16 -6.76 -10.61
CA LEU A 11 8.22 -5.67 -10.88
C LEU A 11 8.00 -4.80 -9.63
N LEU A 12 7.75 -5.42 -8.48
CA LEU A 12 7.46 -4.71 -7.24
C LEU A 12 8.67 -3.89 -6.76
N ASP A 13 9.89 -4.33 -7.07
CA ASP A 13 11.10 -3.56 -6.79
C ASP A 13 11.24 -2.32 -7.68
N GLU A 14 10.77 -2.35 -8.93
CA GLU A 14 10.72 -1.14 -9.77
C GLU A 14 9.68 -0.14 -9.23
N LEU A 15 8.58 -0.63 -8.62
CA LEU A 15 7.54 0.22 -8.00
C LEU A 15 7.93 0.75 -6.61
N LEU A 16 8.58 -0.10 -5.82
CA LEU A 16 8.92 0.12 -4.41
C LEU A 16 10.40 -0.25 -4.20
N PRO A 17 11.35 0.51 -4.77
CA PRO A 17 12.78 0.21 -4.70
C PRO A 17 13.38 0.38 -3.30
N GLY A 18 12.58 0.86 -2.34
CA GLY A 18 13.06 1.31 -1.04
C GLY A 18 13.74 2.67 -1.13
N GLY A 19 14.36 3.07 -0.03
CA GLY A 19 15.05 4.34 0.13
C GLY A 19 15.55 4.51 1.56
N GLU A 20 16.09 5.69 1.90
CA GLU A 20 16.64 6.09 3.21
C GLU A 20 16.62 5.00 4.30
N ASP A 21 15.47 4.77 4.94
CA ASP A 21 15.26 3.69 5.93
C ASP A 21 14.17 2.68 5.52
N PHE A 22 13.53 2.89 4.37
CA PHE A 22 12.40 2.06 3.91
C PHE A 22 12.91 0.87 3.09
N PRO A 23 12.47 -0.37 3.41
CA PRO A 23 12.96 -1.55 2.69
C PRO A 23 12.43 -1.60 1.26
N ALA A 24 13.22 -2.14 0.33
CA ALA A 24 12.71 -2.51 -1.00
C ALA A 24 11.63 -3.60 -0.88
N ALA A 25 10.76 -3.73 -1.88
CA ALA A 25 9.71 -4.76 -1.91
C ALA A 25 10.26 -6.18 -1.76
N GLN A 26 11.35 -6.51 -2.45
CA GLN A 26 12.00 -7.83 -2.36
C GLN A 26 12.56 -8.11 -0.96
N ALA A 27 13.05 -7.08 -0.25
CA ALA A 27 13.67 -7.25 1.06
C ALA A 27 12.68 -7.69 2.14
N ILE A 28 11.38 -7.57 1.88
CA ILE A 28 10.29 -7.95 2.77
C ILE A 28 9.37 -9.03 2.17
N ASP A 29 9.83 -9.72 1.11
CA ASP A 29 9.03 -10.72 0.36
C ASP A 29 7.61 -10.21 0.03
N LEU A 30 7.53 -9.00 -0.52
CA LEU A 30 6.23 -8.40 -0.83
C LEU A 30 5.45 -9.23 -1.87
N ALA A 31 6.16 -9.87 -2.81
CA ALA A 31 5.57 -10.74 -3.82
C ALA A 31 4.85 -11.94 -3.19
N GLY A 32 5.52 -12.67 -2.30
CA GLY A 32 4.92 -13.79 -1.58
C GLY A 32 3.71 -13.35 -0.75
N ARG A 33 3.82 -12.20 -0.06
CA ARG A 33 2.71 -11.62 0.72
C ARG A 33 1.50 -11.24 -0.14
N LEU A 34 1.72 -10.66 -1.32
CA LEU A 34 0.66 -10.23 -2.23
C LEU A 34 -0.06 -11.46 -2.80
N LEU A 35 0.69 -12.47 -3.25
CA LEU A 35 0.14 -13.72 -3.77
C LEU A 35 -0.56 -14.57 -2.69
N GLY A 36 -0.15 -14.46 -1.43
CA GLY A 36 -0.78 -15.15 -0.31
C GLY A 36 -2.19 -14.65 0.06
N ARG A 37 -2.70 -13.61 -0.60
CA ARG A 37 -4.02 -13.02 -0.34
C ARG A 37 -4.84 -12.88 -1.63
N PRO A 38 -5.92 -13.66 -1.81
CA PRO A 38 -6.71 -13.65 -3.05
C PRO A 38 -7.21 -12.26 -3.47
N GLU A 39 -7.54 -11.41 -2.50
CA GLU A 39 -8.01 -10.05 -2.73
C GLU A 39 -6.95 -9.13 -3.36
N TRP A 40 -5.67 -9.43 -3.15
CA TRP A 40 -4.54 -8.68 -3.70
C TRP A 40 -3.94 -9.38 -4.92
N ALA A 41 -3.89 -10.71 -4.92
CA ALA A 41 -3.30 -11.53 -5.97
C ALA A 41 -3.91 -11.28 -7.35
N LYS A 42 -5.24 -11.08 -7.42
CA LYS A 42 -5.95 -10.93 -8.69
C LYS A 42 -5.38 -9.82 -9.59
N ALA A 43 -5.03 -8.66 -9.01
CA ALA A 43 -4.49 -7.56 -9.79
C ALA A 43 -3.07 -7.86 -10.30
N ALA A 44 -2.24 -8.49 -9.47
CA ALA A 44 -0.90 -8.91 -9.87
C ALA A 44 -0.93 -9.99 -10.95
N GLU A 45 -1.83 -10.96 -10.87
CA GLU A 45 -1.99 -12.01 -11.88
C GLU A 45 -2.35 -11.43 -13.25
N ILE A 46 -3.28 -10.47 -13.31
CA ILE A 46 -3.64 -9.79 -14.56
C ILE A 46 -2.43 -9.07 -15.14
N VAL A 47 -1.71 -8.29 -14.33
CA VAL A 47 -0.51 -7.58 -14.79
C VAL A 47 0.57 -8.55 -15.27
N LEU A 48 0.83 -9.66 -14.55
CA LEU A 48 1.80 -10.67 -14.96
C LEU A 48 1.48 -11.32 -16.31
N ILE A 49 0.20 -11.46 -16.67
CA ILE A 49 -0.22 -11.97 -17.98
C ILE A 49 0.06 -10.95 -19.09
N LEU A 50 -0.01 -9.66 -18.79
CA LEU A 50 0.18 -8.56 -19.74
C LEU A 50 1.65 -8.21 -19.96
N LEU A 51 2.55 -8.63 -19.05
CA LEU A 51 3.98 -8.41 -19.19
C LEU A 51 4.58 -9.31 -20.28
N PRO A 52 5.63 -8.82 -20.99
CA PRO A 52 6.34 -9.65 -21.95
C PRO A 52 7.07 -10.80 -21.26
N GLU A 53 7.20 -11.94 -21.95
CA GLU A 53 8.05 -13.04 -21.51
C GLU A 53 9.48 -12.55 -21.26
N GLY A 54 10.10 -13.04 -20.19
CA GLY A 54 11.46 -12.64 -19.81
C GLY A 54 11.58 -11.21 -19.27
N PHE A 55 10.47 -10.55 -18.88
CA PHE A 55 10.48 -9.23 -18.25
C PHE A 55 11.55 -9.10 -17.13
N ALA A 56 11.63 -10.11 -16.25
CA ALA A 56 12.60 -10.14 -15.16
C ALA A 56 14.07 -10.08 -15.64
N ALA A 57 14.38 -10.54 -16.85
CA ALA A 57 15.73 -10.54 -17.41
C ALA A 57 16.08 -9.24 -18.15
N LEU A 58 15.11 -8.33 -18.37
CA LEU A 58 15.35 -7.06 -19.04
C LEU A 58 16.24 -6.14 -18.18
N ALA A 59 16.95 -5.21 -18.83
CA ALA A 59 17.64 -4.14 -18.12
C ALA A 59 16.65 -3.21 -17.41
N PRO A 60 16.99 -2.57 -16.28
CA PRO A 60 16.06 -1.75 -15.50
C PRO A 60 15.34 -0.67 -16.30
N ALA A 61 16.06 0.07 -17.16
CA ALA A 61 15.46 1.10 -18.02
C ALA A 61 14.38 0.54 -18.98
N LEU A 62 14.56 -0.68 -19.47
CA LEU A 62 13.59 -1.36 -20.33
C LEU A 62 12.39 -1.86 -19.53
N ARG A 63 12.60 -2.35 -18.29
CA ARG A 63 11.50 -2.73 -17.39
C ARG A 63 10.61 -1.54 -17.09
N VAL A 64 11.19 -0.41 -16.67
CA VAL A 64 10.45 0.84 -16.41
C VAL A 64 9.69 1.30 -17.65
N GLY A 65 10.30 1.23 -18.84
CA GLY A 65 9.62 1.52 -20.10
C GLY A 65 8.38 0.63 -20.31
N LYS A 66 8.50 -0.68 -20.09
CA LYS A 66 7.37 -1.62 -20.22
C LYS A 66 6.28 -1.40 -19.18
N LEU A 67 6.64 -1.02 -17.95
CA LEU A 67 5.65 -0.67 -16.93
C LEU A 67 4.90 0.61 -17.27
N ARG A 68 5.57 1.62 -17.83
CA ARG A 68 4.91 2.85 -18.32
C ARG A 68 3.99 2.59 -19.51
N ASP A 69 4.41 1.73 -20.45
CA ASP A 69 3.55 1.31 -21.56
C ASP A 69 2.28 0.65 -21.00
N LEU A 70 2.44 -0.27 -20.04
CA LEU A 70 1.34 -0.98 -19.40
C LEU A 70 0.41 -0.04 -18.61
N GLU A 71 0.96 0.92 -17.87
CA GLU A 71 0.18 1.94 -17.16
C GLU A 71 -0.68 2.76 -18.14
N ALA A 72 -0.16 3.07 -19.32
CA ALA A 72 -0.88 3.83 -20.34
C ALA A 72 -1.96 3.00 -21.05
N THR A 73 -1.70 1.73 -21.34
CA THR A 73 -2.62 0.88 -22.13
C THR A 73 -3.64 0.14 -21.28
N GLU A 74 -3.25 -0.27 -20.07
CA GLU A 74 -4.01 -1.17 -19.19
C GLU A 74 -4.24 -0.54 -17.80
N ARG A 75 -4.61 0.74 -17.83
CA ARG A 75 -4.68 1.61 -16.64
C ARG A 75 -5.46 1.00 -15.47
N GLN A 76 -6.60 0.37 -15.72
CA GLN A 76 -7.41 -0.22 -14.66
C GLN A 76 -6.67 -1.36 -13.93
N ALA A 77 -5.98 -2.23 -14.67
CA ALA A 77 -5.24 -3.34 -14.07
C ALA A 77 -4.02 -2.81 -13.31
N PHE A 78 -3.32 -1.82 -13.87
CA PHE A 78 -2.17 -1.20 -13.23
C PHE A 78 -2.56 -0.46 -11.94
N ASP A 79 -3.61 0.35 -11.95
CA ASP A 79 -4.13 1.04 -10.76
C ASP A 79 -4.50 0.05 -9.65
N ALA A 80 -5.15 -1.07 -10.00
CA ALA A 80 -5.51 -2.12 -9.04
C ALA A 80 -4.26 -2.80 -8.43
N LEU A 81 -3.20 -2.97 -9.21
CA LEU A 81 -1.93 -3.49 -8.73
C LEU A 81 -1.27 -2.49 -7.77
N ILE A 82 -1.24 -1.20 -8.12
CA ILE A 82 -0.69 -0.16 -7.24
C ILE A 82 -1.41 -0.15 -5.89
N VAL A 83 -2.74 -0.16 -5.87
CA VAL A 83 -3.52 -0.21 -4.63
C VAL A 83 -3.14 -1.45 -3.80
N SER A 84 -3.01 -2.61 -4.44
CA SER A 84 -2.69 -3.87 -3.78
C SER A 84 -1.25 -3.88 -3.24
N ALA A 85 -0.28 -3.42 -4.02
CA ALA A 85 1.13 -3.34 -3.65
C ALA A 85 1.35 -2.38 -2.46
N TYR A 86 0.78 -1.16 -2.54
CA TYR A 86 0.89 -0.18 -1.45
C TYR A 86 0.15 -0.62 -0.20
N SER A 87 -1.02 -1.25 -0.33
CA SER A 87 -1.73 -1.84 0.82
C SER A 87 -0.91 -2.95 1.50
N ALA A 88 -0.30 -3.83 0.72
CA ALA A 88 0.56 -4.88 1.25
C ALA A 88 1.83 -4.32 1.92
N TYR A 89 2.43 -3.29 1.31
CA TYR A 89 3.68 -2.67 1.76
C TYR A 89 3.50 -1.88 3.06
N TYR A 90 2.57 -0.93 3.11
CA TYR A 90 2.36 -0.08 4.30
C TYR A 90 1.71 -0.83 5.48
N THR A 91 1.14 -2.01 5.25
CA THR A 91 0.69 -2.91 6.33
C THR A 91 1.75 -3.91 6.78
N HIS A 92 2.92 -3.95 6.13
CA HIS A 92 4.02 -4.82 6.51
C HIS A 92 4.67 -4.37 7.81
N ALA A 93 5.03 -5.31 8.69
CA ALA A 93 5.58 -5.01 10.01
C ALA A 93 6.89 -4.21 9.94
N ALA A 94 7.79 -4.57 9.01
CA ALA A 94 9.05 -3.86 8.81
C ALA A 94 8.84 -2.38 8.40
N VAL A 95 7.91 -2.12 7.47
CA VAL A 95 7.59 -0.75 7.01
C VAL A 95 6.92 0.06 8.14
N ARG A 96 6.01 -0.58 8.88
CA ARG A 96 5.37 0.02 10.06
C ARG A 96 6.37 0.39 11.15
N ALA A 97 7.38 -0.45 11.39
CA ALA A 97 8.45 -0.15 12.35
C ALA A 97 9.27 1.08 11.95
N VAL A 98 9.55 1.25 10.65
CA VAL A 98 10.23 2.47 10.13
C VAL A 98 9.38 3.71 10.37
N ILE A 99 8.06 3.64 10.10
CA ILE A 99 7.13 4.74 10.33
C ILE A 99 7.07 5.11 11.82
N GLU A 100 6.99 4.11 12.69
CA GLU A 100 6.98 4.31 14.14
C GLU A 100 8.28 4.98 14.62
N ALA A 101 9.43 4.49 14.16
CA ALA A 101 10.72 5.07 14.51
C ALA A 101 10.88 6.52 14.03
N LYS A 102 10.42 6.84 12.81
CA LYS A 102 10.53 8.20 12.24
C LYS A 102 9.56 9.19 12.86
N THR A 103 8.37 8.75 13.27
CA THR A 103 7.28 9.66 13.65
C THR A 103 6.98 9.67 15.15
N GLY A 104 7.43 8.65 15.89
CA GLY A 104 7.07 8.44 17.29
C GLY A 104 5.62 7.98 17.51
N TYR A 105 4.84 7.80 16.44
CA TYR A 105 3.49 7.24 16.53
C TYR A 105 3.57 5.71 16.47
N ALA A 106 3.09 5.07 17.54
CA ALA A 106 2.98 3.62 17.59
C ALA A 106 2.20 3.11 16.37
N ALA A 107 2.76 2.11 15.68
CA ALA A 107 2.08 1.48 14.57
C ALA A 107 1.02 0.51 15.12
N GLY A 108 -0.10 1.04 15.65
CA GLY A 108 -1.18 0.25 16.24
C GLY A 108 -2.41 1.10 16.56
N PRO A 109 -3.48 0.50 17.08
CA PRO A 109 -4.63 1.25 17.56
C PRO A 109 -4.20 2.29 18.60
N PRO A 110 -4.65 3.56 18.48
CA PRO A 110 -4.25 4.62 19.39
C PRO A 110 -4.89 4.47 20.78
N GLN A 111 -5.71 3.46 21.04
CA GLN A 111 -6.28 3.21 22.36
C GLN A 111 -6.06 1.75 22.72
N PRO A 112 -5.68 1.46 23.99
CA PRO A 112 -5.61 2.39 25.13
C PRO A 112 -4.28 3.19 25.24
N ALA A 113 -3.28 2.89 24.42
CA ALA A 113 -1.90 3.37 24.61
C ALA A 113 -1.58 4.76 24.04
N GLY A 114 -2.52 5.39 23.32
CA GLY A 114 -2.28 6.67 22.65
C GLY A 114 -2.26 7.85 23.62
N PHE A 115 -2.42 9.05 23.05
CA PHE A 115 -2.16 10.27 23.78
C PHE A 115 -3.13 10.48 24.94
N THR A 116 -2.60 11.00 26.05
CA THR A 116 -3.41 11.55 27.12
C THR A 116 -4.20 12.73 26.56
N LEU A 117 -5.51 12.56 26.46
CA LEU A 117 -6.40 13.66 26.11
C LEU A 117 -6.71 14.48 27.38
N PRO A 118 -6.89 15.80 27.26
CA PRO A 118 -7.44 16.57 28.37
C PRO A 118 -8.82 16.04 28.74
N ALA A 119 -9.23 16.28 29.98
CA ALA A 119 -10.60 15.98 30.40
C ALA A 119 -11.59 16.61 29.42
N PHE A 120 -12.63 15.87 29.06
CA PHE A 120 -13.66 16.35 28.14
C PHE A 120 -14.26 17.66 28.66
N ASP A 121 -14.19 18.72 27.87
CA ASP A 121 -14.83 20.00 28.15
C ASP A 121 -16.26 20.01 27.57
N PRO A 122 -17.31 19.96 28.41
CA PRO A 122 -18.68 19.96 27.95
C PRO A 122 -19.08 21.24 27.19
N ALA A 123 -18.36 22.36 27.36
CA ALA A 123 -18.65 23.61 26.67
C ALA A 123 -18.48 23.51 25.15
N VAL A 124 -17.65 22.56 24.66
CA VAL A 124 -17.50 22.26 23.23
C VAL A 124 -18.84 21.86 22.59
N LEU A 125 -19.77 21.31 23.36
CA LEU A 125 -21.10 20.93 22.87
C LEU A 125 -22.08 22.10 22.76
N ASP A 126 -21.78 23.28 23.30
CA ASP A 126 -22.73 24.39 23.33
C ASP A 126 -23.12 24.86 21.93
N VAL A 127 -22.18 24.82 20.98
CA VAL A 127 -22.46 25.12 19.57
C VAL A 127 -23.46 24.12 18.98
N VAL A 128 -23.32 22.84 19.30
CA VAL A 128 -24.23 21.77 18.82
C VAL A 128 -25.59 21.88 19.50
N ARG A 129 -25.62 22.13 20.82
CA ARG A 129 -26.85 22.29 21.61
C ARG A 129 -27.70 23.49 21.18
N ARG A 130 -27.06 24.57 20.70
CA ARG A 130 -27.76 25.76 20.17
C ARG A 130 -28.36 25.54 18.78
N ARG A 131 -27.93 24.52 18.05
CA ARG A 131 -28.50 24.23 16.72
C ARG A 131 -29.87 23.56 16.90
N PRO A 132 -30.89 23.95 16.11
CA PRO A 132 -32.16 23.26 16.12
C PRO A 132 -31.95 21.78 15.71
N PRO A 133 -32.74 20.83 16.26
CA PRO A 133 -32.63 19.42 15.90
C PRO A 133 -32.81 19.23 14.37
N SER A 134 -31.76 18.85 13.67
CA SER A 134 -31.81 18.56 12.22
C SER A 134 -32.33 17.15 11.93
N TYR A 135 -32.20 16.22 12.88
CA TYR A 135 -32.55 14.81 12.75
C TYR A 135 -34.06 14.50 12.90
N ARG A 136 -34.89 15.46 13.30
CA ARG A 136 -36.34 15.24 13.55
C ARG A 136 -37.26 15.88 12.49
N ARG A 137 -36.81 15.95 11.23
CA ARG A 137 -37.69 16.25 10.10
C ARG A 137 -37.88 14.96 9.28
N PRO A 138 -39.10 14.41 9.15
CA PRO A 138 -39.39 13.44 8.09
C PRO A 138 -39.23 14.07 6.70
#